data_AF-A0A286E4G1-F1
#
_entry.id   AF-A0A286E4G1-F1
#
_cell.length_a   1.000
_cell.length_b   1.000
_cell.length_c   1.000
_cell.angle_alpha   90.00
_cell.angle_beta   90.00
_cell.angle_gamma   90.00
#
_symmetry.space_group_name_H-M   'P 1'
#
loop_
_entity.id
_entity.type
_entity.pdbx_description
1 polymer ?
#
loop_
_entity_poly.entity_id
_entity_poly.type
_entity_poly.pdbx_seq_one_letter_code
_entity_poly.pdbx_strand_id
1 'polypeptide(L)'
;MADEEDTFLVELRRAAQRMEAGPAPVDSIVRRGRKLRARRRALALGGAGAAGVLAVVLATAPAWWGGENGGQDGEESVTDPPVATSPGEVREVGPEEPVVVNDDLVLGLLAEGRQNYFFTEPDTFEEAADEARGVVGDSINPESLSLDITTEQGVPLAVSGSWRLGEGRPSRVEVVSEETTTTYEATVVALEGADWGVWFLDPERLPDLSDGYRVVAYDAEGEPFDERRWPSFP
;
A
#
# COMPACT_ATOMS: atom_id res chain seq x y z
N MET A 1 31.52 42.03 -7.13
CA MET A 1 30.46 41.05 -6.79
C MET A 1 29.36 40.98 -7.84
N ALA A 2 29.03 42.04 -8.59
CA ALA A 2 28.03 41.95 -9.68
C ALA A 2 28.50 41.12 -10.92
N ASP A 3 29.81 41.10 -11.22
CA ASP A 3 30.33 40.41 -12.42
C ASP A 3 30.27 38.87 -12.38
N GLU A 4 30.17 38.27 -11.19
CA GLU A 4 30.23 36.80 -11.02
C GLU A 4 28.87 36.14 -11.27
N GLU A 5 27.79 36.82 -10.88
CA GLU A 5 26.41 36.37 -11.07
C GLU A 5 26.00 36.42 -12.55
N ASP A 6 26.41 37.47 -13.26
CA ASP A 6 26.19 37.61 -14.70
C ASP A 6 26.96 36.53 -15.50
N THR A 7 28.15 36.16 -15.05
CA THR A 7 28.95 35.10 -15.68
C THR A 7 28.27 33.72 -15.50
N PHE A 8 27.74 33.44 -14.31
CA PHE A 8 27.02 32.21 -14.02
C PHE A 8 25.74 32.06 -14.85
N LEU A 9 24.94 33.12 -14.98
CA LEU A 9 23.73 33.09 -15.79
C LEU A 9 24.02 32.88 -17.29
N VAL A 10 25.12 33.43 -17.78
CA VAL A 10 25.59 33.22 -19.16
C VAL A 10 26.06 31.79 -19.37
N GLU A 11 26.79 31.20 -18.41
CA GLU A 11 27.20 29.79 -18.43
C GLU A 11 25.99 28.85 -18.43
N LEU A 12 25.00 29.12 -17.57
CA LEU A 12 23.77 28.33 -17.46
C LEU A 12 22.97 28.35 -18.77
N ARG A 13 22.82 29.55 -19.36
CA ARG A 13 22.15 29.72 -20.66
C ARG A 13 22.87 28.97 -21.77
N ARG A 14 24.21 28.97 -21.75
CA ARG A 14 25.04 28.27 -22.75
C ARG A 14 25.01 26.76 -22.58
N ALA A 15 24.88 26.26 -21.34
CA ALA A 15 24.70 24.85 -21.04
C ALA A 15 23.32 24.35 -21.49
N ALA A 16 22.25 25.10 -21.18
CA ALA A 16 20.90 24.77 -21.62
C ALA A 16 20.77 24.73 -23.15
N GLN A 17 21.44 25.63 -23.87
CA GLN A 17 21.48 25.64 -25.34
C GLN A 17 22.25 24.46 -25.96
N ARG A 18 23.09 23.76 -25.18
CA ARG A 18 23.83 22.56 -25.64
C ARG A 18 23.08 21.26 -25.38
N MET A 19 21.97 21.29 -24.64
CA MET A 19 21.11 20.13 -24.48
C MET A 19 20.19 20.03 -25.70
N GLU A 20 20.47 19.09 -26.61
CA GLU A 20 19.48 18.70 -27.60
C GLU A 20 18.28 18.10 -26.86
N ALA A 21 17.11 18.73 -27.01
CA ALA A 21 15.87 18.16 -26.51
C ALA A 21 15.63 16.83 -27.23
N GLY A 22 15.84 15.73 -26.50
CA GLY A 22 15.45 14.41 -26.98
C GLY A 22 13.97 14.38 -27.35
N PRO A 23 13.54 13.49 -28.26
CA PRO A 23 12.14 13.39 -28.63
C PRO A 23 11.31 13.21 -27.35
N ALA A 24 10.29 14.06 -27.19
CA ALA A 24 9.39 13.95 -26.05
C ALA A 24 8.85 12.51 -25.98
N PRO A 25 8.76 11.89 -24.79
CA PRO A 25 8.35 10.49 -24.63
C PRO A 25 6.83 10.35 -24.81
N VAL A 26 6.30 10.83 -25.94
CA VAL A 26 4.86 10.83 -26.23
C VAL A 26 4.34 9.40 -26.39
N ASP A 27 5.16 8.46 -26.87
CA ASP A 27 4.73 7.09 -27.10
C ASP A 27 4.46 6.31 -25.80
N SER A 28 5.26 6.53 -24.75
CA SER A 28 5.01 5.92 -23.43
C SER A 28 3.74 6.50 -22.80
N ILE A 29 3.53 7.82 -22.92
CA ILE A 29 2.33 8.52 -22.44
C ILE A 29 1.07 8.05 -23.19
N VAL A 30 1.13 7.92 -24.52
CA VAL A 30 0.00 7.48 -25.35
C VAL A 30 -0.32 6.00 -25.13
N ARG A 31 0.70 5.15 -24.93
CA ARG A 31 0.51 3.73 -24.58
C ARG A 31 -0.15 3.59 -23.20
N ARG A 32 0.30 4.37 -22.21
CA ARG A 32 -0.28 4.42 -20.85
C ARG A 32 -1.72 4.93 -20.84
N GLY A 33 -2.01 6.01 -21.57
CA GLY A 33 -3.38 6.54 -21.71
C GLY A 33 -4.34 5.53 -22.37
N ARG A 34 -3.83 4.69 -23.28
CA ARG A 34 -4.61 3.58 -23.87
C ARG A 34 -4.88 2.46 -22.86
N LYS A 35 -3.90 2.06 -22.02
CA LYS A 35 -4.10 1.03 -20.97
C LYS A 35 -5.16 1.50 -19.95
N LEU A 36 -5.07 2.75 -19.48
CA LEU A 36 -6.05 3.35 -18.56
C LEU A 36 -7.47 3.47 -19.16
N ARG A 37 -7.61 3.87 -20.43
CA ARG A 37 -8.93 3.95 -21.09
C ARG A 37 -9.53 2.59 -21.40
N ALA A 38 -8.72 1.58 -21.73
CA ALA A 38 -9.20 0.22 -21.94
C ALA A 38 -9.78 -0.36 -20.64
N ARG A 39 -9.10 -0.14 -19.50
CA ARG A 39 -9.57 -0.52 -18.16
C ARG A 39 -10.93 0.15 -17.81
N ARG A 40 -11.08 1.45 -18.08
CA ARG A 40 -12.37 2.16 -17.86
C ARG A 40 -13.55 1.63 -18.68
N ARG A 41 -13.31 1.06 -19.86
CA ARG A 41 -14.38 0.50 -20.71
C ARG A 41 -14.81 -0.90 -20.30
N ALA A 42 -13.95 -1.68 -19.63
CA ALA A 42 -14.29 -3.02 -19.16
C ALA A 42 -15.31 -2.99 -18.01
N LEU A 43 -15.25 -1.98 -17.13
CA LEU A 43 -16.15 -1.86 -15.98
C LEU A 43 -17.54 -1.29 -16.34
N ALA A 44 -17.68 -0.57 -17.44
CA ALA A 44 -18.96 0.01 -17.86
C ALA A 44 -19.94 -1.01 -18.50
N LEU A 45 -19.51 -2.27 -18.72
CA LEU A 45 -20.32 -3.32 -19.34
C LEU A 45 -20.76 -4.43 -18.36
N GLY A 46 -20.40 -4.33 -17.08
CA GLY A 46 -20.75 -5.31 -16.03
C GLY A 46 -21.96 -4.93 -15.18
N GLY A 47 -22.75 -3.92 -15.57
CA GLY A 47 -23.90 -3.44 -14.81
C GLY A 47 -25.21 -4.12 -15.20
N ALA A 48 -25.41 -5.38 -14.80
CA ALA A 48 -26.74 -5.98 -14.71
C ALA A 48 -26.77 -7.23 -13.80
N GLY A 49 -27.26 -7.06 -12.57
CA GLY A 49 -27.96 -8.12 -11.82
C GLY A 49 -27.18 -8.80 -10.70
N ALA A 50 -27.58 -8.53 -9.45
CA ALA A 50 -28.15 -9.54 -8.54
C ALA A 50 -28.37 -8.93 -7.15
N ALA A 51 -29.59 -8.46 -6.92
CA ALA A 51 -30.19 -8.53 -5.58
C ALA A 51 -30.52 -10.00 -5.29
N GLY A 52 -30.20 -10.52 -4.10
CA GLY A 52 -30.76 -11.82 -3.69
C GLY A 52 -30.10 -12.55 -2.52
N VAL A 53 -30.81 -12.50 -1.38
CA VAL A 53 -31.10 -13.63 -0.46
C VAL A 53 -30.02 -14.11 0.52
N LEU A 54 -30.18 -13.69 1.79
CA LEU A 54 -30.46 -14.53 2.97
C LEU A 54 -29.81 -15.94 3.05
N ALA A 55 -28.93 -16.14 4.04
CA ALA A 55 -28.86 -17.41 4.78
C ALA A 55 -28.22 -17.20 6.18
N VAL A 56 -29.08 -16.93 7.17
CA VAL A 56 -28.79 -17.25 8.58
C VAL A 56 -28.89 -18.78 8.70
N VAL A 57 -27.78 -19.45 9.04
CA VAL A 57 -27.81 -20.84 9.51
C VAL A 57 -27.26 -20.88 10.93
N LEU A 58 -28.18 -20.81 11.88
CA LEU A 58 -28.03 -21.38 13.22
C LEU A 58 -28.12 -22.91 13.06
N ALA A 59 -27.04 -23.64 13.36
CA ALA A 59 -27.12 -25.07 13.59
C ALA A 59 -26.16 -25.48 14.72
N THR A 60 -26.79 -25.71 15.86
CA THR A 60 -26.37 -26.42 17.06
C THR A 60 -25.47 -27.64 16.83
N ALA A 61 -24.43 -27.79 17.64
CA ALA A 61 -23.72 -29.06 17.86
C ALA A 61 -24.67 -30.13 18.43
N PRO A 62 -24.34 -31.42 18.18
CA PRO A 62 -23.96 -32.26 19.33
C PRO A 62 -22.73 -33.14 19.06
N ALA A 63 -21.90 -33.25 20.09
CA ALA A 63 -20.89 -34.28 20.27
C ALA A 63 -21.56 -35.65 20.50
N TRP A 64 -20.93 -36.74 20.01
CA TRP A 64 -21.05 -38.17 20.37
C TRP A 64 -21.67 -39.14 19.31
N TRP A 65 -20.84 -39.82 18.52
CA TRP A 65 -20.85 -41.28 18.23
C TRP A 65 -19.86 -41.56 17.09
N GLY A 66 -19.02 -42.58 17.25
CA GLY A 66 -17.98 -42.97 16.28
C GLY A 66 -18.47 -43.81 15.09
N GLY A 67 -17.60 -43.99 14.11
CA GLY A 67 -17.83 -44.89 12.97
C GLY A 67 -16.78 -44.74 11.86
N GLU A 68 -15.92 -45.75 11.76
CA GLU A 68 -14.86 -46.06 10.78
C GLU A 68 -15.18 -45.92 9.27
N ASN A 69 -14.10 -45.67 8.52
CA ASN A 69 -13.81 -46.06 7.12
C ASN A 69 -14.59 -45.42 5.95
N GLY A 70 -13.85 -44.66 5.13
CA GLY A 70 -14.21 -44.38 3.75
C GLY A 70 -13.37 -43.25 3.18
N GLY A 71 -12.38 -43.58 2.36
CA GLY A 71 -11.38 -42.63 1.86
C GLY A 71 -11.92 -41.51 0.99
N GLN A 72 -11.12 -40.45 0.88
CA GLN A 72 -11.14 -39.56 -0.25
C GLN A 72 -9.79 -38.84 -0.32
N ASP A 73 -9.09 -39.16 -1.41
CA ASP A 73 -8.33 -38.25 -2.27
C ASP A 73 -7.63 -37.07 -1.61
N GLY A 74 -6.31 -37.07 -1.75
CA GLY A 74 -5.49 -35.87 -1.54
C GLY A 74 -5.97 -34.77 -2.49
N GLU A 75 -6.75 -33.85 -1.96
CA GLU A 75 -6.88 -32.52 -2.50
C GLU A 75 -5.53 -31.81 -2.29
N GLU A 76 -4.85 -31.57 -3.41
CA GLU A 76 -3.83 -30.53 -3.51
C GLU A 76 -4.35 -29.29 -2.80
N SER A 77 -3.56 -28.78 -1.83
CA SER A 77 -3.70 -27.41 -1.34
C SER A 77 -3.52 -26.47 -2.51
N VAL A 78 -4.62 -26.16 -3.20
CA VAL A 78 -4.73 -24.95 -3.99
C VAL A 78 -4.74 -23.83 -2.95
N THR A 79 -3.60 -23.17 -2.80
CA THR A 79 -3.49 -21.87 -2.14
C THR A 79 -4.61 -20.99 -2.66
N ASP A 80 -5.60 -20.72 -1.80
CA ASP A 80 -6.62 -19.74 -2.08
C ASP A 80 -5.95 -18.42 -2.50
N PRO A 81 -6.51 -17.68 -3.48
CA PRO A 81 -6.03 -16.36 -3.82
C PRO A 81 -6.05 -15.48 -2.55
N PRO A 82 -5.02 -14.65 -2.29
CA PRO A 82 -4.95 -13.86 -1.08
C PRO A 82 -6.19 -12.99 -0.97
N VAL A 83 -6.96 -13.20 0.11
CA VAL A 83 -8.14 -12.42 0.44
C VAL A 83 -7.71 -10.97 0.58
N ALA A 84 -8.35 -10.08 -0.19
CA ALA A 84 -8.20 -8.64 0.00
C ALA A 84 -8.64 -8.30 1.43
N THR A 85 -7.72 -7.77 2.25
CA THR A 85 -7.99 -7.41 3.63
C THR A 85 -9.14 -6.41 3.69
N SER A 86 -10.13 -6.65 4.56
CA SER A 86 -11.17 -5.65 4.84
C SER A 86 -10.52 -4.45 5.55
N PRO A 87 -10.88 -3.21 5.20
CA PRO A 87 -10.43 -2.04 5.97
C PRO A 87 -10.78 -2.22 7.46
N GLY A 88 -9.83 -1.88 8.35
CA GLY A 88 -10.02 -1.91 9.81
C GLY A 88 -9.65 -3.21 10.53
N GLU A 89 -9.25 -4.26 9.81
CA GLU A 89 -8.64 -5.44 10.41
C GLU A 89 -7.12 -5.42 10.19
N VAL A 90 -6.36 -5.59 11.27
CA VAL A 90 -4.89 -5.71 11.18
C VAL A 90 -4.56 -7.09 10.66
N ARG A 91 -4.01 -7.16 9.44
CA ARG A 91 -3.52 -8.40 8.85
C ARG A 91 -2.15 -8.73 9.43
N GLU A 92 -2.06 -9.85 10.13
CA GLU A 92 -0.78 -10.39 10.57
C GLU A 92 -0.16 -11.25 9.46
N VAL A 93 1.15 -11.12 9.26
CA VAL A 93 1.90 -11.84 8.22
C VAL A 93 3.23 -12.35 8.73
N GLY A 94 3.69 -13.46 8.16
CA GLY A 94 5.04 -13.95 8.40
C GLY A 94 6.11 -13.10 7.70
N PRO A 95 7.39 -13.28 8.07
CA PRO A 95 8.51 -12.68 7.33
C PRO A 95 8.48 -13.12 5.87
N GLU A 96 8.69 -12.17 4.96
CA GLU A 96 8.72 -12.36 3.51
C GLU A 96 7.44 -12.95 2.92
N GLU A 97 6.32 -12.89 3.66
CA GLU A 97 5.02 -13.22 3.11
C GLU A 97 4.51 -12.05 2.23
N PRO A 98 4.20 -12.29 0.95
CA PRO A 98 3.76 -11.23 0.05
C PRO A 98 2.34 -10.76 0.39
N VAL A 99 2.19 -9.45 0.58
CA VAL A 99 0.90 -8.77 0.73
C VAL A 99 0.59 -7.97 -0.52
N VAL A 100 -0.47 -8.36 -1.24
CA VAL A 100 -0.90 -7.66 -2.46
C VAL A 100 -1.50 -6.30 -2.08
N VAL A 101 -0.93 -5.24 -2.66
CA VAL A 101 -1.45 -3.87 -2.55
C VAL A 101 -2.38 -3.58 -3.73
N ASN A 102 -1.90 -3.85 -4.95
CA ASN A 102 -2.65 -3.79 -6.20
C ASN A 102 -1.96 -4.67 -7.28
N ASP A 103 -2.44 -4.62 -8.52
CA ASP A 103 -1.91 -5.41 -9.66
C ASP A 103 -0.42 -5.20 -9.92
N ASP A 104 0.10 -4.01 -9.59
CA ASP A 104 1.44 -3.55 -9.96
C ASP A 104 2.36 -3.45 -8.72
N LEU A 105 1.86 -3.70 -7.50
CA LEU A 105 2.59 -3.51 -6.25
C LEU A 105 2.28 -4.58 -5.19
N VAL A 106 3.34 -5.15 -4.62
CA VAL A 106 3.32 -6.05 -3.47
C VAL A 106 4.19 -5.51 -2.35
N LEU A 107 3.79 -5.78 -1.11
CA LEU A 107 4.49 -5.42 0.12
C LEU A 107 5.11 -6.69 0.73
N GLY A 108 6.36 -6.61 1.17
CA GLY A 108 7.02 -7.60 2.01
C GLY A 108 7.57 -6.98 3.29
N LEU A 109 7.50 -7.72 4.40
CA LEU A 109 8.09 -7.34 5.69
C LEU A 109 9.17 -8.35 6.05
N LEU A 110 10.28 -7.89 6.62
CA LEU A 110 11.39 -8.74 7.06
C LEU A 110 11.54 -8.73 8.58
N ALA A 111 11.97 -9.86 9.14
CA ALA A 111 12.31 -9.96 10.55
C ALA A 111 13.67 -9.33 10.88
N GLU A 112 14.54 -9.21 9.88
CA GLU A 112 15.86 -8.63 9.97
C GLU A 112 15.80 -7.11 10.03
N GLY A 113 16.67 -6.51 10.85
CA GLY A 113 16.73 -5.06 11.00
C GLY A 113 15.79 -4.55 12.08
N ARG A 114 15.30 -3.31 11.93
CA ARG A 114 14.45 -2.64 12.93
C ARG A 114 12.99 -2.57 12.53
N GLN A 115 12.70 -1.91 11.41
CA GLN A 115 11.39 -1.89 10.75
C GLN A 115 11.65 -2.03 9.25
N ASN A 116 11.92 -3.26 8.79
CA ASN A 116 12.40 -3.49 7.44
C ASN A 116 11.26 -4.02 6.57
N TYR A 117 10.86 -3.21 5.59
CA TYR A 117 9.81 -3.55 4.64
C TYR A 117 10.19 -2.98 3.27
N PHE A 118 9.57 -3.52 2.24
CA PHE A 118 9.77 -3.06 0.87
C PHE A 118 8.49 -3.18 0.06
N PHE A 119 8.36 -2.30 -0.92
CA PHE A 119 7.35 -2.39 -1.96
C PHE A 119 8.04 -2.69 -3.29
N THR A 120 7.49 -3.61 -4.07
CA THR A 120 8.06 -3.98 -5.37
C THR A 120 6.99 -4.53 -6.33
N GLU A 121 7.38 -4.76 -7.59
CA GLU A 121 6.53 -5.45 -8.56
C GLU A 121 6.42 -6.95 -8.22
N PRO A 122 5.26 -7.61 -8.46
CA PRO A 122 5.05 -9.00 -8.05
C PRO A 122 6.10 -10.00 -8.58
N ASP A 123 6.63 -9.78 -9.78
CA ASP A 123 7.60 -10.67 -10.45
C ASP A 123 9.04 -10.50 -9.97
N THR A 124 9.33 -9.47 -9.16
CA THR A 124 10.65 -9.18 -8.60
C THR A 124 10.71 -9.33 -7.07
N PHE A 125 9.67 -9.91 -6.46
CA PHE A 125 9.53 -9.99 -5.01
C PHE A 125 10.72 -10.67 -4.31
N GLU A 126 11.17 -11.82 -4.80
CA GLU A 126 12.27 -12.57 -4.19
C GLU A 126 13.60 -11.80 -4.26
N GLU A 127 13.89 -11.16 -5.40
CA GLU A 127 15.09 -10.33 -5.58
C GLU A 127 15.08 -9.12 -4.64
N ALA A 128 13.94 -8.42 -4.54
CA ALA A 128 13.78 -7.29 -3.64
C ALA A 128 13.91 -7.70 -2.16
N ALA A 129 13.40 -8.88 -1.78
CA ALA A 129 13.57 -9.42 -0.43
C ALA A 129 15.05 -9.65 -0.10
N ASP A 130 15.79 -10.27 -1.02
CA ASP A 130 17.23 -10.51 -0.89
C ASP A 130 18.01 -9.20 -0.70
N GLU A 131 17.69 -8.17 -1.48
CA GLU A 131 18.29 -6.84 -1.34
C GLU A 131 17.96 -6.18 0.00
N ALA A 132 16.69 -6.26 0.42
CA ALA A 132 16.19 -5.65 1.64
C ALA A 132 16.83 -6.25 2.91
N ARG A 133 17.22 -7.53 2.92
CA ARG A 133 17.95 -8.13 4.06
C ARG A 133 19.28 -7.42 4.38
N GLY A 134 19.89 -6.75 3.40
CA GLY A 134 21.11 -5.97 3.58
C GLY A 134 20.89 -4.59 4.21
N VAL A 135 19.64 -4.16 4.38
CA VAL A 135 19.25 -2.83 4.84
C VAL A 135 18.84 -2.88 6.31
N VAL A 136 19.11 -1.81 7.06
CA VAL A 136 18.76 -1.72 8.50
C VAL A 136 17.25 -1.59 8.73
N GLY A 137 16.50 -1.15 7.72
CA GLY A 137 15.11 -0.74 7.81
C GLY A 137 14.93 0.63 8.49
N ASP A 138 13.67 1.01 8.65
CA ASP A 138 13.25 2.23 9.32
C ASP A 138 13.59 2.25 10.81
N SER A 139 13.45 3.44 11.41
CA SER A 139 13.74 3.67 12.83
C SER A 139 12.75 4.67 13.44
N ILE A 140 11.47 4.42 13.23
CA ILE A 140 10.41 5.18 13.88
C ILE A 140 10.40 4.91 15.39
N ASN A 141 10.03 5.94 16.14
CA ASN A 141 9.94 5.85 17.59
C ASN A 141 8.72 4.99 17.99
N PRO A 142 8.70 4.43 19.21
CA PRO A 142 7.46 3.93 19.78
C PRO A 142 6.38 5.01 19.77
N GLU A 143 5.11 4.62 19.65
CA GLU A 143 3.95 5.52 19.57
C GLU A 143 4.05 6.49 18.38
N SER A 144 4.43 5.99 17.21
CA SER A 144 4.52 6.83 16.01
C SER A 144 4.22 6.11 14.71
N LEU A 145 3.91 6.90 13.68
CA LEU A 145 3.75 6.47 12.30
C LEU A 145 4.66 7.26 11.36
N SER A 146 5.14 6.60 10.29
CA SER A 146 5.75 7.26 9.12
C SER A 146 4.71 7.50 8.04
N LEU A 147 5.05 8.37 7.09
CA LEU A 147 4.23 8.68 5.94
C LEU A 147 5.14 8.80 4.71
N ASP A 148 4.82 7.99 3.71
CA ASP A 148 5.55 7.84 2.45
C ASP A 148 4.57 7.73 1.27
N ILE A 149 5.04 8.10 0.08
CA ILE A 149 4.31 7.88 -1.16
C ILE A 149 5.22 7.10 -2.10
N THR A 150 4.76 5.91 -2.51
CA THR A 150 5.40 5.16 -3.58
C THR A 150 4.89 5.69 -4.91
N THR A 151 5.80 6.10 -5.80
CA THR A 151 5.45 6.61 -7.14
C THR A 151 6.20 5.87 -8.23
N GLU A 152 5.54 5.67 -9.36
CA GLU A 152 6.16 5.19 -10.59
C GLU A 152 5.97 6.24 -11.68
N GLN A 153 7.07 6.80 -12.17
CA GLN A 153 7.05 7.85 -13.19
C GLN A 153 6.14 9.03 -12.84
N GLY A 154 6.11 9.41 -11.57
CA GLY A 154 5.30 10.52 -11.03
C GLY A 154 3.82 10.19 -10.81
N VAL A 155 3.40 8.93 -10.98
CA VAL A 155 2.06 8.45 -10.65
C VAL A 155 2.12 7.74 -9.29
N PRO A 156 1.29 8.11 -8.31
CA PRO A 156 1.25 7.41 -7.03
C PRO A 156 0.75 5.97 -7.23
N LEU A 157 1.48 5.00 -6.68
CA LEU A 157 1.12 3.58 -6.62
C LEU A 157 0.59 3.16 -5.25
N ALA A 158 1.04 3.83 -4.19
CA ALA A 158 0.57 3.63 -2.82
C ALA A 158 0.83 4.88 -1.98
N VAL A 159 -0.12 5.22 -1.10
CA VAL A 159 0.13 6.04 0.08
C VAL A 159 0.36 5.08 1.24
N SER A 160 1.47 5.19 1.95
CA SER A 160 1.89 4.16 2.91
C SER A 160 2.71 4.73 4.05
N GLY A 161 3.06 3.89 5.01
CA GLY A 161 4.08 4.18 6.01
C GLY A 161 4.21 3.03 6.99
N SER A 162 5.18 3.13 7.90
CA SER A 162 5.33 2.22 9.03
C SER A 162 4.57 2.75 10.25
N TRP A 163 4.22 1.85 11.17
CA TRP A 163 3.69 2.20 12.49
C TRP A 163 4.43 1.40 13.55
N ARG A 164 4.54 1.96 14.76
CA ARG A 164 5.09 1.27 15.91
C ARG A 164 4.32 1.64 17.16
N LEU A 165 3.88 0.63 17.89
CA LEU A 165 3.12 0.76 19.13
C LEU A 165 3.79 -0.10 20.21
N GLY A 166 4.08 0.46 21.38
CA GLY A 166 4.84 -0.24 22.41
C GLY A 166 4.11 -1.48 22.94
N GLU A 167 2.78 -1.44 22.97
CA GLU A 167 1.91 -2.55 23.33
C GLU A 167 0.73 -2.64 22.35
N GLY A 168 0.40 -3.86 21.93
CA GLY A 168 -0.76 -4.11 21.08
C GLY A 168 -0.52 -3.74 19.62
N ARG A 169 -1.61 -3.36 18.94
CA ARG A 169 -1.65 -3.01 17.52
C ARG A 169 -2.61 -1.85 17.32
N PRO A 170 -2.44 -1.04 16.26
CA PRO A 170 -3.42 -0.03 15.92
C PRO A 170 -4.80 -0.66 15.71
N SER A 171 -5.86 -0.03 16.22
CA SER A 171 -7.23 -0.45 15.86
C SER A 171 -7.57 -0.08 14.43
N ARG A 172 -7.01 1.04 13.93
CA ARG A 172 -7.12 1.49 12.53
C ARG A 172 -6.12 2.60 12.23
N VAL A 173 -5.90 2.81 10.94
CA VAL A 173 -5.19 3.99 10.42
C VAL A 173 -6.12 4.66 9.41
N GLU A 174 -6.37 5.95 9.60
CA GLU A 174 -7.28 6.75 8.78
C GLU A 174 -6.48 7.78 7.97
N VAL A 175 -6.77 7.87 6.68
CA VAL A 175 -6.29 8.92 5.78
C VAL A 175 -7.46 9.87 5.51
N VAL A 176 -7.31 11.13 5.90
CA VAL A 176 -8.36 12.15 5.82
C VAL A 176 -7.96 13.20 4.80
N SER A 177 -8.76 13.34 3.73
CA SER A 177 -8.62 14.42 2.75
C SER A 177 -8.85 15.77 3.42
N GLU A 178 -7.92 16.72 3.27
CA GLU A 178 -8.08 18.04 3.89
C GLU A 178 -9.15 18.90 3.19
N GLU A 179 -9.38 18.69 1.90
CA GLU A 179 -10.36 19.44 1.13
C GLU A 179 -11.79 18.97 1.37
N THR A 180 -12.00 17.65 1.26
CA THR A 180 -13.34 17.07 1.29
C THR A 180 -13.73 16.59 2.68
N THR A 181 -12.77 16.50 3.61
CA THR A 181 -12.91 15.85 4.93
C THR A 181 -13.31 14.37 4.85
N THR A 182 -13.24 13.77 3.66
CA THR A 182 -13.51 12.35 3.47
C THR A 182 -12.44 11.53 4.17
N THR A 183 -12.87 10.55 4.97
CA THR A 183 -12.00 9.61 5.65
C THR A 183 -11.95 8.30 4.88
N TYR A 184 -10.73 7.80 4.67
CA TYR A 184 -10.45 6.51 4.08
C TYR A 184 -9.68 5.68 5.10
N GLU A 185 -10.10 4.45 5.32
CA GLU A 185 -9.41 3.54 6.20
C GLU A 185 -8.33 2.77 5.43
N ALA A 186 -7.10 2.82 5.93
CA ALA A 186 -5.95 2.13 5.36
C ALA A 186 -5.97 0.64 5.73
N THR A 187 -5.34 -0.18 4.89
CA THR A 187 -4.99 -1.55 5.26
C THR A 187 -3.80 -1.50 6.21
N VAL A 188 -3.92 -2.19 7.36
CA VAL A 188 -2.86 -2.29 8.35
C VAL A 188 -2.31 -3.71 8.34
N VAL A 189 -0.99 -3.83 8.25
CA VAL A 189 -0.25 -5.09 8.24
C VAL A 189 0.70 -5.10 9.43
N ALA A 190 0.72 -6.19 10.19
CA ALA A 190 1.64 -6.43 11.29
C ALA A 190 2.56 -7.61 10.96
N LEU A 191 3.85 -7.48 11.28
CA LEU A 191 4.74 -8.63 11.24
C LEU A 191 4.51 -9.49 12.49
N GLU A 192 4.40 -10.81 12.32
CA GLU A 192 4.24 -11.76 13.42
C GLU A 192 5.28 -11.54 14.52
N GLY A 193 4.82 -11.35 15.76
CA GLY A 193 5.67 -11.15 16.93
C GLY A 193 6.39 -9.80 17.02
N ALA A 194 6.14 -8.86 16.11
CA ALA A 194 6.71 -7.52 16.13
C ALA A 194 5.80 -6.48 16.80
N ASP A 195 6.40 -5.40 17.32
CA ASP A 195 5.72 -4.21 17.87
C ASP A 195 5.47 -3.13 16.80
N TRP A 196 5.65 -3.49 15.53
CA TRP A 196 5.57 -2.60 14.39
C TRP A 196 4.94 -3.27 13.18
N GLY A 197 4.58 -2.47 12.20
CA GLY A 197 4.10 -2.94 10.92
C GLY A 197 4.02 -1.83 9.88
N VAL A 198 3.26 -2.07 8.83
CA VAL A 198 3.07 -1.16 7.70
C VAL A 198 1.59 -0.88 7.54
N TRP A 199 1.24 0.33 7.13
CA TRP A 199 -0.08 0.69 6.65
C TRP A 199 0.03 1.14 5.21
N PHE A 200 -1.00 0.88 4.41
CA PHE A 200 -1.06 1.35 3.03
C PHE A 200 -2.49 1.58 2.55
N LEU A 201 -2.59 2.41 1.52
CA LEU A 201 -3.83 2.73 0.84
C LEU A 201 -3.56 2.84 -0.65
N ASP A 202 -4.32 2.06 -1.43
CA ASP A 202 -4.28 2.09 -2.88
C ASP A 202 -4.88 3.43 -3.38
N PRO A 203 -4.12 4.27 -4.10
CA PRO A 203 -4.60 5.55 -4.60
C PRO A 203 -5.75 5.41 -5.61
N GLU A 204 -5.97 4.25 -6.24
CA GLU A 204 -7.19 4.05 -7.05
C GLU A 204 -8.47 4.09 -6.20
N ARG A 205 -8.36 3.84 -4.90
CA ARG A 205 -9.46 4.01 -3.92
C ARG A 205 -9.62 5.46 -3.45
N LEU A 206 -8.78 6.37 -3.93
CA LEU A 206 -8.66 7.76 -3.46
C LEU A 206 -8.77 8.77 -4.61
N PRO A 207 -9.95 8.94 -5.22
CA PRO A 207 -10.11 9.90 -6.32
C PRO A 207 -9.84 11.36 -5.90
N ASP A 208 -9.90 11.67 -4.60
CA ASP A 208 -9.92 13.04 -4.05
C ASP A 208 -8.69 13.36 -3.16
N LEU A 209 -7.60 12.59 -3.22
CA LEU A 209 -6.40 12.81 -2.38
C LEU A 209 -5.36 13.78 -2.98
N SER A 210 -5.66 14.43 -4.10
CA SER A 210 -4.69 15.22 -4.88
C SER A 210 -4.12 16.44 -4.15
N ASP A 211 -4.83 16.95 -3.15
CA ASP A 211 -4.61 18.31 -2.63
C ASP A 211 -4.27 18.36 -1.13
N GLY A 212 -3.70 17.26 -0.61
CA GLY A 212 -3.23 17.15 0.76
C GLY A 212 -4.16 16.33 1.65
N TYR A 213 -3.54 15.68 2.63
CA TYR A 213 -4.22 14.77 3.53
C TYR A 213 -3.45 14.66 4.85
N ARG A 214 -4.19 14.32 5.90
CA ARG A 214 -3.61 13.89 7.17
C ARG A 214 -3.82 12.40 7.36
N VAL A 215 -2.91 11.76 8.09
CA VAL A 215 -2.98 10.37 8.50
C VAL A 215 -3.05 10.33 10.01
N VAL A 216 -4.03 9.62 10.56
CA VAL A 216 -4.23 9.46 12.00
C VAL A 216 -4.24 7.98 12.32
N ALA A 217 -3.42 7.56 13.29
CA ALA A 217 -3.40 6.19 13.77
C ALA A 217 -4.00 6.11 15.17
N TYR A 218 -4.80 5.08 15.42
CA TYR A 218 -5.55 4.89 16.66
C TYR A 218 -5.11 3.62 17.38
N ASP A 219 -5.00 3.67 18.70
CA ASP A 219 -4.69 2.52 19.55
C ASP A 219 -5.90 1.57 19.73
N ALA A 220 -5.77 0.56 20.57
CA ALA A 220 -6.82 -0.45 20.80
C ALA A 220 -8.06 0.14 21.48
N GLU A 221 -7.91 1.20 22.26
CA GLU A 221 -8.96 1.96 22.92
C GLU A 221 -9.66 2.94 21.96
N GLY A 222 -9.07 3.16 20.78
CA GLY A 222 -9.55 4.07 19.77
C GLY A 222 -9.12 5.52 19.99
N GLU A 223 -8.13 5.77 20.85
CA GLU A 223 -7.49 7.07 21.02
C GLU A 223 -6.39 7.27 19.97
N PRO A 224 -6.23 8.48 19.42
CA PRO A 224 -5.17 8.74 18.45
C PRO A 224 -3.81 8.77 19.14
N PHE A 225 -2.84 7.97 18.65
CA PHE A 225 -1.47 7.96 19.19
C PHE A 225 -0.48 8.77 18.35
N ASP A 226 -0.69 8.91 17.03
CA ASP A 226 0.11 9.80 16.17
C ASP A 226 -0.74 10.36 15.01
N GLU A 227 -0.35 11.55 14.52
CA GLU A 227 -0.92 12.21 13.35
C GLU A 227 0.22 12.76 12.46
N ARG A 228 0.14 12.50 11.15
CA ARG A 228 1.04 13.08 10.14
C ARG A 228 0.26 13.82 9.08
N ARG A 229 0.90 14.83 8.48
CA ARG A 229 0.31 15.58 7.36
C ARG A 229 1.24 15.51 6.17
N TRP A 230 0.67 15.19 5.02
CA TRP A 230 1.35 15.41 3.76
C TRP A 230 1.31 16.90 3.44
N PRO A 231 2.44 17.54 3.10
CA PRO A 231 2.44 18.94 2.74
C PRO A 231 1.56 19.17 1.50
N SER A 232 0.60 20.09 1.60
CA SER A 232 -0.09 20.63 0.45
C SER A 232 0.87 21.56 -0.31
N PHE A 233 1.05 21.31 -1.60
CA PHE A 233 1.77 22.23 -2.48
C PHE A 233 0.74 23.23 -3.06
N PRO A 234 0.95 24.55 -2.88
CA PRO A 234 0.02 25.59 -3.34
C PRO A 234 0.01 25.80 -4.86
#